data_AF-A0A7X2V442-F1
#
_entry.id   AF-A0A7X2V442-F1
#
_cell.length_a   1.000
_cell.length_b   1.000
_cell.length_c   1.000
_cell.angle_alpha   90.00
_cell.angle_beta   90.00
_cell.angle_gamma   90.00
#
_symmetry.space_group_name_H-M   'P 1'
#
loop_
_entity.id
_entity.type
_entity.pdbx_description
1 polymer ?
#
loop_
_entity_poly.entity_id
_entity_poly.type
_entity_poly.pdbx_seq_one_letter_code
_entity_poly.pdbx_strand_id
1 'polypeptide(L)'
;MINGIQPGFMQGMQGLSPASTAAPKTQAGQFGEMLKSALNEVNKAQHESDRMTNALAKGENVELQDVMIAAEKSSITLLSAIEMRNKAIEAYQEIMRMQM
;
A
#
# COMPACT_ATOMS: atom_id res chain seq x y z
N MET A 1 -60.83 40.67 -9.99
CA MET A 1 -61.31 39.35 -10.45
C MET A 1 -60.10 38.57 -10.99
N ILE A 2 -60.01 37.27 -10.65
CA ILE A 2 -59.06 36.23 -11.17
C ILE A 2 -57.63 36.36 -10.59
N ASN A 3 -57.21 35.66 -9.53
CA ASN A 3 -56.98 34.23 -9.25
C ASN A 3 -55.79 33.57 -9.98
N GLY A 4 -54.84 33.05 -9.18
CA GLY A 4 -54.14 31.77 -9.39
C GLY A 4 -53.01 31.68 -10.42
N ILE A 5 -51.79 31.42 -9.95
CA ILE A 5 -50.94 30.22 -10.22
C ILE A 5 -49.52 30.48 -9.65
N GLN A 6 -49.14 29.71 -8.62
CA GLN A 6 -47.76 29.23 -8.40
C GLN A 6 -47.74 27.76 -8.88
N PRO A 7 -46.60 27.10 -9.17
CA PRO A 7 -45.21 27.40 -8.77
C PRO A 7 -44.15 27.14 -9.88
N GLY A 8 -42.86 27.39 -9.61
CA GLY A 8 -41.80 27.10 -10.57
C GLY A 8 -40.39 27.23 -9.99
N PHE A 9 -40.06 26.33 -9.07
CA PHE A 9 -38.75 26.17 -8.43
C PHE A 9 -37.70 25.73 -9.46
N MET A 10 -36.95 26.64 -10.09
CA MET A 10 -35.76 26.32 -10.88
C MET A 10 -34.90 27.57 -11.13
N GLN A 11 -34.32 28.17 -10.09
CA GLN A 11 -33.24 29.17 -10.29
C GLN A 11 -32.29 29.21 -9.09
N GLY A 12 -31.59 28.10 -8.86
CA GLY A 12 -30.60 27.97 -7.79
C GLY A 12 -29.31 27.27 -8.23
N MET A 13 -29.00 27.22 -9.53
CA MET A 13 -27.79 26.55 -10.03
C MET A 13 -27.02 27.44 -11.00
N GLN A 14 -26.52 28.57 -10.51
CA GLN A 14 -25.49 29.35 -11.18
C GLN A 14 -24.56 29.94 -10.12
N GLY A 15 -23.28 29.51 -10.15
CA GLY A 15 -22.20 30.19 -9.44
C GLY A 15 -21.49 29.38 -8.34
N LEU A 16 -21.22 28.08 -8.53
CA LEU A 16 -20.12 27.45 -7.79
C LEU A 16 -18.81 27.75 -8.54
N SER A 17 -18.05 28.66 -7.95
CA SER A 17 -16.68 29.06 -8.28
C SER A 17 -15.80 27.84 -8.64
N PRO A 18 -14.81 27.98 -9.54
CA PRO A 18 -13.80 26.96 -9.70
C PRO A 18 -12.94 26.97 -8.43
N ALA A 19 -13.21 26.05 -7.51
CA ALA A 19 -12.28 25.74 -6.45
C ALA A 19 -10.97 25.30 -7.13
N SER A 20 -9.97 26.18 -7.12
CA SER A 20 -8.60 25.84 -7.47
C SER A 20 -8.24 24.53 -6.80
N THR A 21 -8.13 23.48 -7.63
CA THR A 21 -7.57 22.21 -7.23
C THR A 21 -6.11 22.47 -6.92
N ALA A 22 -5.81 22.82 -5.67
CA ALA A 22 -4.45 22.87 -5.17
C ALA A 22 -3.86 21.47 -5.36
N ALA A 23 -2.95 21.36 -6.33
CA ALA A 23 -2.19 20.16 -6.58
C ALA A 23 -1.52 19.70 -5.27
N PRO A 24 -1.54 18.40 -4.92
CA PRO A 24 -0.93 17.90 -3.70
C PRO A 24 0.60 17.94 -3.85
N LYS A 25 1.23 19.07 -3.48
CA LYS A 25 2.68 19.23 -3.43
C LYS A 25 3.32 18.70 -2.13
N THR A 26 2.60 17.89 -1.35
CA THR A 26 3.04 17.41 -0.03
C THR A 26 3.53 15.95 -0.05
N GLN A 27 3.28 15.16 -1.12
CA GLN A 27 3.67 13.75 -1.15
C GLN A 27 5.17 13.50 -1.40
N ALA A 28 5.86 14.39 -2.12
CA ALA A 28 7.27 14.17 -2.47
C ALA A 28 8.20 14.21 -1.24
N GLY A 29 7.91 15.06 -0.24
CA GLY A 29 8.67 15.10 1.02
C GLY A 29 8.38 13.92 1.95
N GLN A 30 7.14 13.42 1.95
CA GLN A 30 6.76 12.24 2.76
C GLN A 30 7.45 10.96 2.31
N PHE A 31 7.70 10.81 1.01
CA PHE A 31 8.45 9.65 0.50
C PHE A 31 9.90 9.65 0.99
N GLY A 32 10.58 10.80 1.00
CA GLY A 32 11.95 10.91 1.49
C GLY A 32 12.08 10.57 2.98
N GLU A 33 11.14 11.03 3.80
CA GLU A 33 11.09 10.70 5.23
C GLU A 33 10.74 9.22 5.47
N MET A 34 9.85 8.64 4.66
CA MET A 34 9.51 7.22 4.71
C MET A 34 10.72 6.36 4.31
N LEU A 35 11.45 6.75 3.26
CA LEU A 35 12.66 6.07 2.81
C LEU A 35 13.76 6.12 3.87
N LYS A 36 13.96 7.28 4.50
CA LYS A 36 14.93 7.45 5.58
C LYS A 36 14.57 6.62 6.81
N SER A 37 13.27 6.55 7.14
CA SER A 37 12.78 5.70 8.23
C SER A 37 13.00 4.22 7.94
N ALA A 38 12.70 3.77 6.71
CA ALA A 38 12.94 2.40 6.28
C ALA A 38 14.43 2.03 6.32
N LEU A 39 15.33 2.93 5.91
CA LEU A 39 16.78 2.69 5.99
C LEU A 39 17.28 2.57 7.44
N ASN A 40 16.75 3.37 8.35
CA ASN A 40 17.05 3.25 9.78
C ASN A 40 16.51 1.94 10.37
N GLU A 41 15.34 1.50 9.94
CA GLU A 41 14.72 0.27 10.39
C GLU A 41 15.49 -0.97 9.91
N VAL A 42 16.00 -0.95 8.66
CA VAL A 42 16.91 -1.97 8.13
C VAL A 42 18.20 -2.02 8.94
N ASN A 43 18.81 -0.88 9.25
CA ASN A 43 20.03 -0.84 10.07
C ASN A 43 19.80 -1.46 11.46
N LYS A 44 18.66 -1.15 12.08
CA LYS A 44 18.28 -1.68 13.38
C LYS A 44 18.04 -3.20 13.33
N ALA A 45 17.33 -3.67 12.30
CA ALA A 45 17.10 -5.09 12.06
C ALA A 45 18.40 -5.86 11.80
N GLN A 46 19.37 -5.24 11.13
CA GLN A 46 20.69 -5.84 10.87
C GLN A 46 21.47 -6.03 12.18
N HIS A 47 21.49 -5.00 13.04
CA HIS A 47 22.12 -5.08 14.36
C HIS A 47 21.47 -6.13 15.28
N GLU A 48 20.15 -6.28 15.17
CA GLU A 48 19.39 -7.30 15.91
C GLU A 48 19.65 -8.70 15.35
N SER A 49 19.74 -8.84 14.02
CA SER A 49 20.13 -10.08 13.36
C SER A 49 21.54 -10.53 13.73
N ASP A 50 22.51 -9.60 13.82
CA ASP A 50 23.86 -9.92 14.30
C ASP A 50 23.83 -10.43 15.75
N ARG A 51 23.01 -9.80 16.60
CA ARG A 51 22.84 -10.21 17.99
C ARG A 51 22.19 -11.59 18.12
N MET A 52 21.16 -11.86 17.31
CA MET A 52 20.48 -13.15 17.23
C MET A 52 21.36 -14.23 16.62
N THR A 53 22.18 -13.92 15.61
CA THR A 53 23.15 -14.86 15.02
C THR A 53 24.22 -15.27 16.03
N ASN A 54 24.67 -14.32 16.86
CA ASN A 54 25.58 -14.58 17.96
C ASN A 54 24.92 -15.40 19.10
N ALA A 55 23.59 -15.29 19.25
CA ALA A 55 22.81 -16.14 20.15
C ALA A 55 22.57 -17.54 19.56
N LEU A 56 22.30 -17.65 18.25
CA LEU A 56 22.06 -18.90 17.53
C LEU A 56 23.32 -19.75 17.43
N ALA A 57 24.50 -19.13 17.28
CA ALA A 57 25.79 -19.81 17.37
C ALA A 57 26.02 -20.52 18.72
N LYS A 58 25.17 -20.26 19.73
CA LYS A 58 25.15 -20.97 21.02
C LYS A 58 24.30 -22.25 21.01
N GLY A 59 23.67 -22.60 19.89
CA GLY A 59 23.15 -23.94 19.61
C GLY A 59 21.78 -24.26 20.24
N GLU A 60 20.70 -23.68 19.73
CA GLU A 60 19.34 -23.99 20.15
C GLU A 60 18.63 -25.04 19.27
N ASN A 61 17.69 -25.72 19.91
CA ASN A 61 17.06 -26.99 19.59
C ASN A 61 16.06 -26.86 18.43
N VAL A 62 16.33 -27.48 17.27
CA VAL A 62 15.40 -27.50 16.13
C VAL A 62 14.98 -28.94 15.87
N GLU A 63 13.69 -29.21 16.04
CA GLU A 63 13.10 -30.52 15.77
C GLU A 63 12.85 -30.68 14.25
N LEU A 64 13.19 -31.84 13.68
CA LEU A 64 13.13 -32.11 12.23
C LEU A 64 11.73 -31.84 11.62
N GLN A 65 10.66 -32.09 12.38
CA GLN A 65 9.29 -31.81 11.92
C GLN A 65 9.04 -30.33 11.64
N ASP A 66 9.65 -29.42 12.40
CA ASP A 66 9.46 -27.98 12.22
C ASP A 66 10.18 -27.50 10.96
N VAL A 67 11.33 -28.10 10.62
CA VAL A 67 12.06 -27.81 9.37
C VAL A 67 11.22 -28.22 8.16
N MET A 68 10.61 -29.41 8.18
CA MET A 68 9.76 -29.88 7.07
C MET A 68 8.50 -29.01 6.92
N ILE A 69 7.85 -28.64 8.02
CA ILE A 69 6.68 -27.74 8.00
C ILE A 69 7.07 -26.35 7.48
N ALA A 70 8.21 -25.82 7.93
CA ALA A 70 8.70 -24.52 7.47
C ALA A 70 9.07 -24.54 5.98
N ALA A 71 9.64 -25.63 5.49
CA ALA A 71 9.95 -25.81 4.06
C ALA A 71 8.67 -25.85 3.22
N GLU A 72 7.67 -26.64 3.62
CA GLU A 72 6.38 -26.73 2.92
C GLU A 72 5.65 -25.37 2.91
N LYS A 73 5.61 -24.69 4.08
CA LYS A 73 5.00 -23.37 4.22
C LYS A 73 5.72 -22.32 3.35
N SER A 74 7.04 -22.39 3.25
CA SER A 74 7.83 -21.48 2.39
C SER A 74 7.53 -21.71 0.91
N SER A 75 7.39 -22.98 0.48
CA SER A 75 7.00 -23.33 -0.89
C SER A 75 5.65 -22.73 -1.26
N ILE A 76 4.64 -22.92 -0.42
CA ILE A 76 3.29 -22.36 -0.63
C ILE A 76 3.33 -20.83 -0.66
N THR A 77 4.06 -20.21 0.27
CA THR A 77 4.19 -18.74 0.34
C THR A 77 4.86 -18.16 -0.91
N LEU A 78 5.87 -18.84 -1.45
CA LEU A 78 6.54 -18.43 -2.68
C LEU A 78 5.57 -18.47 -3.88
N LEU A 79 4.78 -19.52 -4.00
CA LEU A 79 3.76 -19.63 -5.04
C LEU A 79 2.74 -18.49 -4.95
N SER A 80 2.24 -18.22 -3.75
CA SER A 80 1.31 -17.09 -3.52
C SER A 80 1.94 -15.74 -3.85
N ALA A 81 3.22 -15.53 -3.55
CA ALA A 81 3.92 -14.30 -3.90
C ALA A 81 4.04 -14.11 -5.42
N ILE A 82 4.26 -15.19 -6.18
CA ILE A 82 4.29 -15.15 -7.64
C ILE A 82 2.91 -14.78 -8.19
N GLU A 83 1.82 -15.32 -7.63
CA GLU A 83 0.46 -14.96 -8.03
C GLU A 83 0.15 -13.48 -7.73
N MET A 84 0.51 -12.99 -6.55
CA MET A 84 0.38 -11.57 -6.20
C MET A 84 1.15 -10.68 -7.17
N ARG A 85 2.39 -11.07 -7.53
CA ARG A 85 3.20 -10.33 -8.52
C ARG A 85 2.47 -10.26 -9.87
N ASN A 86 1.94 -11.37 -10.33
CA ASN A 86 1.23 -11.42 -11.61
C ASN A 86 -0.03 -10.54 -11.57
N LYS A 87 -0.84 -10.62 -10.51
CA LYS A 87 -2.02 -9.76 -10.33
C LYS A 87 -1.67 -8.27 -10.21
N ALA A 88 -0.55 -7.92 -9.58
CA ALA A 88 -0.10 -6.54 -9.51
C ALA A 88 0.30 -5.98 -10.88
N ILE A 89 0.93 -6.81 -11.72
CA ILE A 89 1.26 -6.46 -13.11
C ILE A 89 -0.02 -6.28 -13.93
N GLU A 90 -0.98 -7.21 -13.81
CA GLU A 90 -2.29 -7.11 -14.47
C GLU A 90 -3.04 -5.83 -14.07
N ALA A 91 -3.09 -5.52 -12.76
CA ALA A 91 -3.74 -4.32 -12.25
C ALA A 91 -3.08 -3.04 -12.78
N TYR A 92 -1.75 -3.01 -12.90
CA TYR A 92 -1.02 -1.90 -13.50
C TYR A 92 -1.36 -1.73 -14.99
N GLN A 93 -1.41 -2.82 -15.75
CA GLN A 93 -1.79 -2.79 -17.16
C GLN A 93 -3.23 -2.32 -17.36
N GLU A 94 -4.16 -2.74 -16.49
CA GLU A 94 -5.57 -2.35 -16.55
C GLU A 94 -5.74 -0.84 -16.29
N ILE A 95 -5.05 -0.29 -15.28
CA ILE A 95 -5.06 1.15 -14.99
C ILE A 95 -4.52 1.96 -16.19
N MET A 96 -3.50 1.46 -16.87
CA MET A 96 -2.97 2.10 -18.09
C MET A 96 -3.96 2.06 -19.25
N ARG A 97 -4.73 0.97 -19.42
CA ARG A 97 -5.81 0.87 -20.42
C ARG A 97 -6.98 1.79 -20.14
N MET A 98 -7.27 2.11 -18.87
CA MET A 98 -8.34 3.03 -18.51
C MET A 98 -7.99 4.52 -18.72
N GLN A 99 -6.70 4.87 -18.79
CA GLN A 99 -6.24 6.27 -18.92
C GLN A 99 -5.97 6.72 -20.36
N MET A 100 -5.99 5.79 -21.33
CA MET A 100 -5.84 6.09 -22.77
C MET A 100 -7.18 6.29 -23.45
#